data_AF-A0A3P8LF28-F1
#
_entry.id   AF-A0A3P8LF28-F1
#
_cell.length_a   1.000
_cell.length_b   1.000
_cell.length_c   1.000
_cell.angle_alpha   90.00
_cell.angle_beta   90.00
_cell.angle_gamma   90.00
#
_symmetry.space_group_name_H-M   'P 1'
#
loop_
_entity.id
_entity.type
_entity.pdbx_description
1 polymer ?
#
loop_
_entity_poly.entity_id
_entity_poly.type
_entity_poly.pdbx_seq_one_letter_code
_entity_poly.pdbx_strand_id
1 'polypeptide(L)'
;MSGELHGTTALIRVHLRTMGVQTAVTVAGIAGIAVAVMTGVLSLFETAESRTRYAATMGSSPATAAINGRGHDLDTIGGIATYEVGFFGLLVLPALVLALTIRSARGQEDLGRVDLVTAARVGRLAPLAAPMTVTFAAIAAAATGIAIGATAVGHDGAGSARYALAVALYLGTVAGFGFLCGEVVQSARGAAGFAFGVLGLLYLVRAVVDGRSLDLPWLTPASWLAAARPFSTAPPAWPYLALAGTTILAGAAALRLRSRRDLGAGVLPPRPGPATGRIRTPLALAAHLSRGSGAGWLAGVAAWGVVMGLLAQEMRSMIGGNPEIARALTGSGSGAPDDALVYLSTVVIGVAAAGVGVQMVGRLAAEESAGRFALVLSGAVSRPAWVAASGAVVAAQIVAVLVVGAVAFGTGATLAGSPWPTSTSAAGAVLVYGAAAALITSVALALFAWSPRRAALAWALPVWALLVALLAETLRMPQWLRDTSPLHWLGRLPMDSLDPVATAVILATTLALLALGFRRLTVRDVAG
;
A
#
# COMPACT_ATOMS: atom_id res chain seq x y z
N MET A 1 -18.66 -35.25 2.15
CA MET A 1 -18.30 -33.91 1.62
C MET A 1 -19.47 -32.90 1.65
N SER A 2 -20.73 -33.29 1.40
CA SER A 2 -21.88 -32.35 1.38
C SER A 2 -22.15 -31.61 2.70
N GLY A 3 -21.84 -32.20 3.86
CA GLY A 3 -22.01 -31.55 5.16
C GLY A 3 -20.96 -30.48 5.50
N GLU A 4 -19.74 -30.58 4.97
CA GLU A 4 -18.63 -29.68 5.36
C GLU A 4 -18.76 -28.26 4.80
N LEU A 5 -19.52 -28.11 3.70
CA LEU A 5 -19.82 -26.84 3.04
C LEU A 5 -21.25 -26.36 3.32
N HIS A 6 -21.98 -27.04 4.22
CA HIS A 6 -23.32 -26.63 4.58
C HIS A 6 -23.32 -25.21 5.17
N GLY A 7 -24.22 -24.34 4.69
CA GLY A 7 -24.30 -22.95 5.12
C GLY A 7 -23.43 -21.95 4.34
N THR A 8 -22.57 -22.39 3.41
CA THR A 8 -21.70 -21.48 2.62
C THR A 8 -22.51 -20.38 1.90
N THR A 9 -23.64 -20.72 1.27
CA THR A 9 -24.46 -19.73 0.55
C THR A 9 -25.02 -18.64 1.47
N ALA A 10 -25.41 -19.00 2.70
CA ALA A 10 -25.88 -18.03 3.68
C ALA A 10 -24.73 -17.12 4.12
N LEU A 11 -23.55 -17.69 4.36
CA LEU A 11 -22.35 -16.93 4.72
C LEU A 11 -21.86 -16.01 3.59
N ILE A 12 -22.00 -16.40 2.32
CA ILE A 12 -21.73 -15.52 1.17
C ILE A 12 -22.63 -14.28 1.25
N ARG A 13 -23.93 -14.44 1.51
CA ARG A 13 -24.85 -13.30 1.65
C ARG A 13 -24.47 -12.40 2.84
N VAL A 14 -24.09 -12.99 3.96
CA VAL A 14 -23.61 -12.23 5.14
C VAL A 14 -22.33 -11.47 4.80
N HIS A 15 -21.40 -12.10 4.10
CA HIS A 15 -20.15 -11.48 3.68
C HIS A 15 -20.41 -10.30 2.74
N LEU A 16 -21.26 -10.47 1.73
CA LEU A 16 -21.65 -9.40 0.80
C LEU A 16 -22.39 -8.25 1.52
N ARG A 17 -23.19 -8.53 2.54
CA ARG A 17 -23.87 -7.48 3.31
C ARG A 17 -22.92 -6.70 4.22
N THR A 18 -21.96 -7.39 4.84
CA THR A 18 -21.09 -6.78 5.86
C THR A 18 -19.81 -6.18 5.28
N MET A 19 -19.30 -6.76 4.18
CA MET A 19 -18.06 -6.36 3.52
C MET A 19 -18.28 -5.96 2.05
N GLY A 20 -19.54 -5.81 1.61
CA GLY A 20 -19.88 -5.48 0.22
C GLY A 20 -19.28 -4.17 -0.26
N VAL A 21 -19.38 -3.10 0.56
CA VAL A 21 -18.79 -1.79 0.21
C VAL A 21 -17.28 -1.91 0.06
N GLN A 22 -16.60 -2.55 1.01
CA GLN A 22 -15.15 -2.72 0.93
C GLN A 22 -14.76 -3.53 -0.31
N THR A 23 -15.49 -4.62 -0.58
CA THR A 23 -15.26 -5.47 -1.76
C THR A 23 -15.46 -4.68 -3.04
N ALA A 24 -16.56 -3.93 -3.15
CA ALA A 24 -16.87 -3.09 -4.31
C ALA A 24 -15.80 -1.99 -4.52
N VAL A 25 -15.34 -1.34 -3.46
CA VAL A 25 -14.25 -0.36 -3.52
C VAL A 25 -12.95 -1.01 -3.98
N THR A 26 -12.62 -2.22 -3.51
CA THR A 26 -11.45 -2.96 -3.98
C THR A 26 -11.57 -3.33 -5.46
N VAL A 27 -12.73 -3.80 -5.91
CA VAL A 27 -13.01 -4.10 -7.33
C VAL A 27 -12.85 -2.85 -8.20
N ALA A 28 -13.50 -1.75 -7.81
CA ALA A 28 -13.43 -0.48 -8.50
C ALA A 28 -12.01 0.10 -8.51
N GLY A 29 -11.27 -0.01 -7.41
CA GLY A 29 -9.88 0.43 -7.32
C GLY A 29 -8.96 -0.37 -8.24
N ILE A 30 -9.11 -1.70 -8.29
CA ILE A 30 -8.29 -2.56 -9.16
C ILE A 30 -8.55 -2.25 -10.64
N ALA A 31 -9.82 -2.25 -11.05
CA ALA A 31 -10.18 -1.96 -12.44
C ALA A 31 -9.83 -0.51 -12.81
N GLY A 32 -10.17 0.45 -11.95
CA GLY A 32 -9.95 1.87 -12.16
C GLY A 32 -8.49 2.25 -12.30
N ILE A 33 -7.60 1.72 -11.44
CA ILE A 33 -6.15 1.98 -11.55
C ILE A 33 -5.60 1.46 -12.87
N ALA A 34 -5.89 0.20 -13.22
CA ALA A 34 -5.39 -0.40 -14.45
C ALA A 34 -5.90 0.35 -15.69
N VAL A 35 -7.21 0.63 -15.77
CA VAL A 35 -7.81 1.36 -16.88
C VAL A 35 -7.26 2.79 -16.97
N ALA A 36 -7.11 3.49 -15.84
CA ALA A 36 -6.56 4.85 -15.84
C ALA A 36 -5.13 4.91 -16.41
N VAL A 37 -4.27 3.95 -16.05
CA VAL A 37 -2.92 3.86 -16.62
C VAL A 37 -2.98 3.56 -18.12
N MET A 38 -3.80 2.60 -18.53
CA MET A 38 -3.98 2.25 -19.94
C MET A 38 -4.52 3.40 -20.79
N THR A 39 -5.39 4.24 -20.22
CA THR A 39 -5.86 5.48 -20.87
C THR A 39 -4.72 6.48 -21.04
N GLY A 40 -3.90 6.69 -20.00
CA GLY A 40 -2.76 7.60 -20.05
C GLY A 40 -1.78 7.23 -21.17
N VAL A 41 -1.48 5.95 -21.32
CA VAL A 41 -0.55 5.44 -22.35
C VAL A 41 -0.99 5.78 -23.78
N LEU A 42 -2.29 5.69 -24.09
CA LEU A 42 -2.79 6.05 -25.42
C LEU A 42 -2.54 7.52 -25.74
N SER A 43 -2.78 8.41 -24.77
CA SER A 43 -2.60 9.85 -24.96
C SER A 43 -1.14 10.27 -25.08
N LEU A 44 -0.23 9.56 -24.40
CA LEU A 44 1.19 9.88 -24.36
C LEU A 44 1.99 9.27 -25.53
N PHE A 45 1.54 8.14 -26.08
CA PHE A 45 2.31 7.33 -27.03
C PHE A 45 1.57 7.04 -28.34
N GLU A 46 0.83 8.03 -28.85
CA GLU A 46 0.01 7.93 -30.06
C GLU A 46 0.84 7.66 -31.33
N THR A 47 2.00 8.32 -31.48
CA THR A 47 2.85 8.20 -32.66
C THR A 47 3.81 7.01 -32.59
N ALA A 48 4.16 6.42 -33.74
CA ALA A 48 5.15 5.33 -33.78
C ALA A 48 6.54 5.78 -33.29
N GLU A 49 6.91 7.03 -33.56
CA GLU A 49 8.19 7.59 -33.12
C GLU A 49 8.30 7.69 -31.59
N SER A 50 7.23 8.11 -30.90
CA SER A 50 7.24 8.19 -29.43
C SER A 50 7.35 6.82 -28.78
N ARG A 51 6.74 5.78 -29.38
CA ARG A 51 6.87 4.38 -28.94
C ARG A 51 8.28 3.82 -29.14
N THR A 52 8.89 4.05 -30.30
CA THR A 52 10.29 3.65 -30.54
C THR A 52 11.24 4.33 -29.56
N ARG A 53 11.03 5.62 -29.30
CA ARG A 53 11.82 6.37 -28.32
C ARG A 53 11.65 5.82 -26.92
N TYR A 54 10.41 5.50 -26.53
CA TYR A 54 10.10 4.87 -25.25
C TYR A 54 10.78 3.52 -25.08
N ALA A 55 10.72 2.65 -26.10
CA ALA A 55 11.41 1.36 -26.09
C ALA A 55 12.94 1.53 -25.96
N ALA A 56 13.52 2.54 -26.63
CA ALA A 56 14.95 2.81 -26.58
C ALA A 56 15.42 3.39 -25.23
N THR A 57 14.58 4.12 -24.50
CA THR A 57 14.94 4.75 -23.21
C THR A 57 14.46 3.93 -22.01
N MET A 58 13.14 3.79 -21.84
CA MET A 58 12.54 3.10 -20.71
C MET A 58 12.72 1.59 -20.87
N GLY A 59 12.52 1.05 -22.07
CA GLY A 59 12.67 -0.38 -22.32
C GLY A 59 14.08 -0.93 -22.10
N SER A 60 15.10 -0.08 -22.22
CA SER A 60 16.52 -0.45 -22.06
C SER A 60 17.07 -0.18 -20.67
N SER A 61 16.33 0.55 -19.81
CA SER A 61 16.80 0.91 -18.47
C SER A 61 16.65 -0.25 -17.48
N PRO A 62 17.77 -0.76 -16.90
CA PRO A 62 17.74 -1.79 -15.86
C PRO A 62 16.90 -1.40 -14.65
N ALA A 63 16.93 -0.12 -14.27
CA ALA A 63 16.25 0.37 -13.09
C ALA A 63 14.73 0.44 -13.30
N THR A 64 14.25 0.83 -14.49
CA THR A 64 12.81 0.78 -14.79
C THR A 64 12.31 -0.66 -14.93
N ALA A 65 13.11 -1.57 -15.54
CA ALA A 65 12.78 -2.99 -15.60
C ALA A 65 12.68 -3.63 -14.21
N ALA A 66 13.55 -3.23 -13.28
CA ALA A 66 13.48 -3.65 -11.89
C ALA A 66 12.14 -3.28 -11.23
N ILE A 67 11.49 -2.18 -11.64
CA ILE A 67 10.24 -1.71 -11.03
C ILE A 67 9.00 -2.23 -11.75
N ASN A 68 8.96 -2.06 -13.07
CA ASN A 68 7.77 -2.33 -13.85
C ASN A 68 7.70 -3.77 -14.38
N GLY A 69 8.77 -4.54 -14.25
CA GLY A 69 8.89 -5.84 -14.92
C GLY A 69 9.76 -5.74 -16.15
N ARG A 70 10.13 -6.88 -16.74
CA ARG A 70 10.75 -6.86 -18.07
C ARG A 70 9.75 -6.37 -19.11
N GLY A 71 10.13 -5.36 -19.89
CA GLY A 71 9.33 -4.82 -20.97
C GLY A 71 9.26 -5.77 -22.16
N HIS A 72 8.06 -5.97 -22.70
CA HIS A 72 7.82 -6.78 -23.89
C HIS A 72 6.95 -5.99 -24.88
N ASP A 73 7.27 -6.11 -26.17
CA ASP A 73 6.54 -5.47 -27.27
C ASP A 73 6.32 -3.95 -27.06
N LEU A 74 7.34 -3.26 -26.53
CA LEU A 74 7.29 -1.84 -26.15
C LEU A 74 7.22 -0.87 -27.35
N ASP A 75 7.29 -1.38 -28.57
CA ASP A 75 6.98 -0.67 -29.81
C ASP A 75 5.46 -0.61 -30.08
N THR A 76 4.67 -1.40 -29.35
CA THR A 76 3.20 -1.44 -29.42
C THR A 76 2.55 -0.71 -28.24
N ILE A 77 1.38 -0.13 -28.49
CA ILE A 77 0.58 0.53 -27.44
C ILE A 77 0.22 -0.45 -26.32
N GLY A 78 -0.18 -1.68 -26.66
CA GLY A 78 -0.56 -2.69 -25.68
C GLY A 78 0.61 -3.15 -24.81
N GLY A 79 1.80 -3.32 -25.40
CA GLY A 79 3.02 -3.66 -24.64
C GLY A 79 3.38 -2.57 -23.63
N ILE A 80 3.44 -1.30 -24.07
CA ILE A 80 3.67 -0.15 -23.17
C ILE A 80 2.60 -0.09 -22.08
N ALA A 81 1.32 -0.29 -22.43
CA ALA A 81 0.22 -0.24 -21.47
C ALA A 81 0.37 -1.27 -20.35
N THR A 82 0.71 -2.51 -20.68
CA THR A 82 0.93 -3.55 -19.66
C THR A 82 2.17 -3.30 -18.80
N TYR A 83 3.23 -2.75 -19.41
CA TYR A 83 4.45 -2.39 -18.72
C TYR A 83 4.25 -1.21 -17.76
N GLU A 84 3.48 -0.19 -18.15
CA GLU A 84 3.19 0.97 -17.29
C GLU A 84 2.21 0.66 -16.16
N VAL A 85 1.30 -0.31 -16.34
CA VAL A 85 0.54 -0.83 -15.18
C VAL A 85 1.51 -1.45 -14.16
N GLY A 86 2.58 -2.11 -14.63
CA GLY A 86 3.86 -2.30 -13.94
C GLY A 86 3.79 -2.44 -12.41
N PHE A 87 4.43 -1.50 -11.71
CA PHE A 87 4.45 -1.44 -10.24
C PHE A 87 3.06 -1.59 -9.59
N PHE A 88 2.04 -0.92 -10.15
CA PHE A 88 0.68 -1.03 -9.63
C PHE A 88 0.16 -2.46 -9.76
N GLY A 89 0.28 -3.06 -10.95
CA GLY A 89 -0.13 -4.43 -11.22
C GLY A 89 0.62 -5.47 -10.40
N LEU A 90 1.92 -5.26 -10.18
CA LEU A 90 2.80 -6.23 -9.53
C LEU A 90 2.78 -6.15 -8.00
N LEU A 91 2.50 -4.97 -7.42
CA LEU A 91 2.56 -4.77 -5.97
C LEU A 91 1.27 -4.18 -5.37
N VAL A 92 0.70 -3.12 -5.96
CA VAL A 92 -0.44 -2.40 -5.37
C VAL A 92 -1.74 -3.21 -5.48
N LEU A 93 -2.09 -3.68 -6.68
CA LEU A 93 -3.28 -4.50 -6.90
C LEU A 93 -3.27 -5.79 -6.06
N PRO A 94 -2.20 -6.61 -6.03
CA PRO A 94 -2.14 -7.78 -5.16
C PRO A 94 -2.15 -7.41 -3.68
N ALA A 95 -1.55 -6.29 -3.26
CA ALA A 95 -1.63 -5.81 -1.88
C ALA A 95 -3.08 -5.54 -1.44
N LEU A 96 -3.90 -4.93 -2.30
CA LEU A 96 -5.33 -4.69 -2.03
C LEU A 96 -6.09 -6.00 -1.86
N VAL A 97 -5.85 -6.97 -2.76
CA VAL A 97 -6.46 -8.30 -2.69
C VAL A 97 -6.01 -9.06 -1.45
N LEU A 98 -4.74 -8.96 -1.08
CA LEU A 98 -4.18 -9.61 0.09
C LEU A 98 -4.80 -9.06 1.40
N ALA A 99 -4.94 -7.73 1.49
CA ALA A 99 -5.63 -7.09 2.61
C ALA A 99 -7.10 -7.50 2.72
N LEU A 100 -7.81 -7.56 1.59
CA LEU A 100 -9.20 -8.03 1.53
C LEU A 100 -9.30 -9.48 2.01
N THR A 101 -8.46 -10.36 1.48
CA THR A 101 -8.39 -11.79 1.78
C THR A 101 -8.22 -12.03 3.28
N ILE A 102 -7.16 -11.48 3.90
CA ILE A 102 -6.89 -11.72 5.32
C ILE A 102 -8.00 -11.17 6.20
N ARG A 103 -8.55 -9.99 5.87
CA ARG A 103 -9.66 -9.40 6.63
C ARG A 103 -10.95 -10.23 6.52
N SER A 104 -11.20 -10.80 5.34
CA SER A 104 -12.41 -11.55 5.02
C SER A 104 -12.47 -12.92 5.71
N ALA A 105 -11.32 -13.54 5.97
CA ALA A 105 -11.20 -14.82 6.65
C ALA A 105 -10.60 -14.65 8.06
N ARG A 106 -9.26 -14.64 8.19
CA ARG A 106 -8.60 -14.65 9.50
C ARG A 106 -8.99 -13.46 10.39
N GLY A 107 -9.25 -12.30 9.79
CA GLY A 107 -9.75 -11.13 10.51
C GLY A 107 -11.12 -11.35 11.15
N GLN A 108 -12.02 -12.12 10.53
CA GLN A 108 -13.31 -12.45 11.14
C GLN A 108 -13.17 -13.47 12.28
N GLU A 109 -12.23 -14.40 12.14
CA GLU A 109 -11.91 -15.38 13.17
C GLU A 109 -11.27 -14.72 14.40
N ASP A 110 -10.30 -13.84 14.20
CA ASP A 110 -9.66 -13.06 15.28
C ASP A 110 -10.65 -12.16 16.04
N LEU A 111 -11.75 -11.75 15.41
CA LEU A 111 -12.82 -10.98 16.04
C LEU A 111 -13.83 -11.85 16.81
N GLY A 112 -13.63 -13.18 16.87
CA GLY A 112 -14.55 -14.13 17.52
C GLY A 112 -15.88 -14.31 16.79
N ARG A 113 -16.06 -13.71 15.61
CA ARG A 113 -17.33 -13.80 14.85
C ARG A 113 -17.55 -15.20 14.28
N VAL A 114 -16.45 -15.88 13.94
CA VAL A 114 -16.53 -17.24 13.41
C VAL A 114 -17.02 -18.21 14.49
N ASP A 115 -16.67 -18.01 15.76
CA ASP A 115 -17.13 -18.84 16.88
C ASP A 115 -18.66 -18.85 16.99
N LEU A 116 -19.29 -17.66 16.90
CA LEU A 116 -20.75 -17.51 16.89
C LEU A 116 -21.39 -18.20 15.67
N VAL A 117 -20.76 -18.13 14.51
CA VAL A 117 -21.25 -18.76 13.28
C VAL A 117 -21.16 -20.29 13.38
N THR A 118 -20.06 -20.81 13.92
CA THR A 118 -19.82 -22.25 14.07
C THR A 118 -20.64 -22.87 15.20
N ALA A 119 -21.24 -22.07 16.10
CA ALA A 119 -22.24 -22.54 17.05
C ALA A 119 -23.58 -22.90 16.38
N ALA A 120 -23.84 -22.38 15.17
CA ALA A 120 -24.98 -22.77 14.36
C ALA A 120 -24.69 -24.03 13.53
N ARG A 121 -25.70 -24.56 12.81
CA ARG A 121 -25.51 -25.69 11.88
C ARG A 121 -24.78 -25.21 10.61
N VAL A 122 -23.47 -25.00 10.72
CA VAL A 122 -22.60 -24.59 9.61
C VAL A 122 -21.45 -25.59 9.49
N GLY A 123 -21.15 -26.02 8.27
CA GLY A 123 -20.06 -26.96 8.01
C GLY A 123 -18.67 -26.35 8.29
N ARG A 124 -17.71 -27.18 8.68
CA ARG A 124 -16.36 -26.75 9.11
C ARG A 124 -15.62 -25.88 8.07
N LEU A 125 -15.84 -26.15 6.78
CA LEU A 125 -15.18 -25.44 5.68
C LEU A 125 -15.95 -24.20 5.24
N ALA A 126 -17.24 -24.09 5.54
CA ALA A 126 -18.08 -22.99 5.07
C ALA A 126 -17.57 -21.58 5.50
N PRO A 127 -17.06 -21.37 6.73
CA PRO A 127 -16.49 -20.07 7.13
C PRO A 127 -15.26 -19.62 6.33
N LEU A 128 -14.54 -20.55 5.67
CA LEU A 128 -13.41 -20.24 4.79
C LEU A 128 -13.85 -20.22 3.31
N ALA A 129 -14.67 -21.18 2.89
CA ALA A 129 -15.15 -21.27 1.51
C ALA A 129 -16.00 -20.05 1.09
N ALA A 130 -16.80 -19.49 2.00
CA ALA A 130 -17.62 -18.31 1.72
C ALA A 130 -16.78 -17.06 1.37
N PRO A 131 -15.82 -16.60 2.22
CA PRO A 131 -14.96 -15.49 1.84
C PRO A 131 -14.08 -15.81 0.63
N MET A 132 -13.56 -17.04 0.48
CA MET A 132 -12.83 -17.44 -0.75
C MET A 132 -13.68 -17.20 -2.00
N THR A 133 -14.93 -17.66 -2.00
CA THR A 133 -15.84 -17.50 -3.14
C THR A 133 -16.07 -16.03 -3.47
N VAL A 134 -16.33 -15.19 -2.46
CA VAL A 134 -16.55 -13.76 -2.68
C VAL A 134 -15.28 -13.06 -3.18
N THR A 135 -14.12 -13.38 -2.63
CA THR A 135 -12.84 -12.79 -3.08
C THR A 135 -12.51 -13.19 -4.52
N PHE A 136 -12.65 -14.45 -4.89
CA PHE A 136 -12.41 -14.87 -6.29
C PHE A 136 -13.44 -14.28 -7.26
N ALA A 137 -14.71 -14.17 -6.85
CA ALA A 137 -15.73 -13.47 -7.65
C ALA A 137 -15.41 -11.97 -7.82
N ALA A 138 -14.90 -11.32 -6.76
CA ALA A 138 -14.46 -9.92 -6.82
C ALA A 138 -13.27 -9.74 -7.77
N ILE A 139 -12.29 -10.65 -7.74
CA ILE A 139 -11.15 -10.64 -8.67
C ILE A 139 -11.63 -10.81 -10.12
N ALA A 140 -12.56 -11.73 -10.37
CA ALA A 140 -13.16 -11.93 -11.70
C ALA A 140 -13.94 -10.70 -12.18
N ALA A 141 -14.70 -10.05 -11.29
CA ALA A 141 -15.40 -8.81 -11.59
C ALA A 141 -14.44 -7.66 -11.92
N ALA A 142 -13.34 -7.52 -11.16
CA ALA A 142 -12.31 -6.52 -11.42
C ALA A 142 -11.63 -6.77 -12.77
N ALA A 143 -11.25 -8.01 -13.07
CA ALA A 143 -10.67 -8.39 -14.36
C ALA A 143 -11.63 -8.12 -15.53
N THR A 144 -12.92 -8.42 -15.37
CA THR A 144 -13.95 -8.08 -16.37
C THR A 144 -14.00 -6.57 -16.58
N GLY A 145 -13.95 -5.78 -15.50
CA GLY A 145 -13.85 -4.32 -15.57
C GLY A 145 -12.60 -3.82 -16.31
N ILE A 146 -11.44 -4.46 -16.10
CA ILE A 146 -10.20 -4.15 -16.85
C ILE A 146 -10.39 -4.46 -18.34
N ALA A 147 -10.89 -5.64 -18.69
CA ALA A 147 -11.09 -6.05 -20.09
C ALA A 147 -12.03 -5.08 -20.83
N ILE A 148 -13.20 -4.80 -20.23
CA ILE A 148 -14.19 -3.88 -20.79
C ILE A 148 -13.63 -2.46 -20.87
N GLY A 149 -13.05 -1.96 -19.78
CA GLY A 149 -12.54 -0.59 -19.72
C GLY A 149 -11.38 -0.35 -20.69
N ALA A 150 -10.42 -1.27 -20.78
CA ALA A 150 -9.32 -1.16 -21.72
C ALA A 150 -9.80 -1.18 -23.18
N THR A 151 -10.74 -2.07 -23.52
CA THR A 151 -11.33 -2.14 -24.86
C THR A 151 -12.12 -0.86 -25.19
N ALA A 152 -12.92 -0.36 -24.24
CA ALA A 152 -13.73 0.85 -24.41
C ALA A 152 -12.89 2.11 -24.63
N VAL A 153 -11.68 2.13 -24.08
CA VAL A 153 -10.73 3.24 -24.21
C VAL A 153 -9.89 3.12 -25.50
N GLY A 154 -9.93 1.99 -26.22
CA GLY A 154 -9.35 1.85 -27.55
C GLY A 154 -8.21 0.82 -27.67
N HIS A 155 -7.95 0.01 -26.64
CA HIS A 155 -6.99 -1.10 -26.74
C HIS A 155 -7.60 -2.30 -27.48
N ASP A 156 -6.75 -3.17 -28.04
CA ASP A 156 -7.18 -4.41 -28.70
C ASP A 156 -7.96 -5.32 -27.74
N GLY A 157 -9.18 -5.70 -28.11
CA GLY A 157 -10.08 -6.45 -27.22
C GLY A 157 -9.56 -7.84 -26.84
N ALA A 158 -8.89 -8.54 -27.76
CA ALA A 158 -8.33 -9.86 -27.47
C ALA A 158 -7.13 -9.77 -26.51
N GLY A 159 -6.26 -8.77 -26.69
CA GLY A 159 -5.16 -8.47 -25.79
C GLY A 159 -5.64 -7.98 -24.42
N SER A 160 -6.64 -7.12 -24.37
CA SER A 160 -7.28 -6.67 -23.13
C SER A 160 -7.89 -7.82 -22.34
N ALA A 161 -8.57 -8.77 -22.99
CA ALA A 161 -9.11 -9.96 -22.35
C ALA A 161 -8.00 -10.89 -21.82
N ARG A 162 -6.94 -11.12 -22.61
CA ARG A 162 -5.76 -11.91 -22.19
C ARG A 162 -5.02 -11.27 -21.01
N TYR A 163 -4.90 -9.94 -21.00
CA TYR A 163 -4.27 -9.22 -19.89
C TYR A 163 -5.13 -9.30 -18.62
N ALA A 164 -6.43 -9.04 -18.74
CA ALA A 164 -7.37 -9.17 -17.63
C ALA A 164 -7.33 -10.57 -17.01
N LEU A 165 -7.26 -11.63 -17.83
CA LEU A 165 -7.10 -13.00 -17.35
C LEU A 165 -5.78 -13.21 -16.60
N ALA A 166 -4.66 -12.70 -17.14
CA ALA A 166 -3.36 -12.82 -16.48
C ALA A 166 -3.36 -12.11 -15.11
N VAL A 167 -3.92 -10.91 -15.04
CA VAL A 167 -4.11 -10.16 -13.79
C VAL A 167 -5.01 -10.93 -12.82
N ALA A 168 -6.13 -11.48 -13.28
CA ALA A 168 -7.04 -12.27 -12.44
C ALA A 168 -6.33 -13.47 -11.80
N LEU A 169 -5.54 -14.21 -12.58
CA LEU A 169 -4.81 -15.39 -12.09
C LEU A 169 -3.67 -15.00 -11.14
N TYR A 170 -3.00 -13.87 -11.39
CA TYR A 170 -1.98 -13.35 -10.47
C TYR A 170 -2.59 -12.90 -9.13
N LEU A 171 -3.67 -12.13 -9.19
CA LEU A 171 -4.42 -11.74 -8.00
C LEU A 171 -5.00 -12.96 -7.27
N GLY A 172 -5.46 -13.97 -8.02
CA GLY A 172 -5.93 -15.24 -7.48
C GLY A 172 -4.82 -16.01 -6.75
N THR A 173 -3.60 -16.01 -7.29
CA THR A 173 -2.43 -16.63 -6.66
C THR A 173 -2.13 -15.97 -5.31
N VAL A 174 -2.15 -14.64 -5.28
CA VAL A 174 -1.94 -13.85 -4.06
C VAL A 174 -3.08 -14.04 -3.05
N ALA A 175 -4.33 -14.10 -3.51
CA ALA A 175 -5.48 -14.40 -2.65
C ALA A 175 -5.39 -15.79 -2.02
N GLY A 176 -5.09 -16.83 -2.83
CA GLY A 176 -4.89 -18.19 -2.35
C GLY A 176 -3.78 -18.26 -1.31
N PHE A 177 -2.66 -17.59 -1.55
CA PHE A 177 -1.57 -17.46 -0.58
C PHE A 177 -2.00 -16.71 0.69
N GLY A 178 -2.77 -15.63 0.58
CA GLY A 178 -3.31 -14.91 1.74
C GLY A 178 -4.23 -15.75 2.62
N PHE A 179 -5.10 -16.55 2.01
CA PHE A 179 -5.93 -17.52 2.75
C PHE A 179 -5.05 -18.56 3.44
N LEU A 180 -4.06 -19.11 2.73
CA LEU A 180 -3.10 -20.07 3.29
C LEU A 180 -2.36 -19.49 4.51
N CYS A 181 -1.87 -18.24 4.43
CA CYS A 181 -1.24 -17.56 5.56
C CYS A 181 -2.19 -17.40 6.75
N GLY A 182 -3.48 -17.13 6.50
CA GLY A 182 -4.51 -17.06 7.54
C GLY A 182 -4.76 -18.38 8.27
N GLU A 183 -4.53 -19.52 7.60
CA GLU A 183 -4.63 -20.83 8.22
C GLU A 183 -3.36 -21.23 8.98
N VAL A 184 -2.20 -20.75 8.52
CA VAL A 184 -0.88 -21.04 9.12
C VAL A 184 -0.62 -20.20 10.36
N VAL A 185 -1.00 -18.91 10.36
CA VAL A 185 -0.68 -17.96 11.42
C VAL A 185 -1.91 -17.64 12.27
N GLN A 186 -1.76 -17.74 13.59
CA GLN A 186 -2.86 -17.57 14.56
C GLN A 186 -3.39 -16.12 14.72
N SER A 187 -2.84 -15.13 14.03
CA SER A 187 -3.42 -13.79 14.08
C SER A 187 -3.48 -13.21 12.69
N ALA A 188 -4.55 -12.48 12.39
CA ALA A 188 -4.74 -11.73 11.16
C ALA A 188 -3.59 -10.73 10.96
N ARG A 189 -3.09 -10.14 12.04
CA ARG A 189 -1.91 -9.24 11.98
C ARG A 189 -0.64 -10.00 11.61
N GLY A 190 -0.38 -11.15 12.22
CA GLY A 190 0.77 -11.98 11.89
C GLY A 190 0.68 -12.53 10.47
N ALA A 191 -0.50 -13.01 10.05
CA ALA A 191 -0.78 -13.48 8.71
C ALA A 191 -0.55 -12.37 7.68
N ALA A 192 -1.04 -11.15 7.94
CA ALA A 192 -0.78 -9.99 7.10
C ALA A 192 0.70 -9.65 7.02
N GLY A 193 1.39 -9.51 8.16
CA GLY A 193 2.82 -9.19 8.16
C GLY A 193 3.64 -10.21 7.38
N PHE A 194 3.36 -11.51 7.57
CA PHE A 194 4.03 -12.58 6.83
C PHE A 194 3.70 -12.51 5.33
N ALA A 195 2.43 -12.38 4.97
CA ALA A 195 2.02 -12.43 3.57
C ALA A 195 2.51 -11.20 2.78
N PHE A 196 2.42 -10.00 3.36
CA PHE A 196 2.98 -8.78 2.76
C PHE A 196 4.51 -8.83 2.67
N GLY A 197 5.18 -9.41 3.68
CA GLY A 197 6.62 -9.62 3.65
C GLY A 197 7.04 -10.54 2.50
N VAL A 198 6.33 -11.65 2.29
CA VAL A 198 6.60 -12.57 1.17
C VAL A 198 6.26 -11.92 -0.18
N LEU A 199 5.15 -11.21 -0.31
CA LEU A 199 4.82 -10.46 -1.53
C LEU A 199 5.92 -9.45 -1.88
N GLY A 200 6.38 -8.67 -0.89
CA GLY A 200 7.48 -7.72 -1.06
C GLY A 200 8.81 -8.41 -1.43
N LEU A 201 9.13 -9.53 -0.77
CA LEU A 201 10.33 -10.31 -1.09
C LEU A 201 10.29 -10.85 -2.52
N LEU A 202 9.17 -11.44 -2.94
CA LEU A 202 9.00 -11.94 -4.32
C LEU A 202 9.12 -10.81 -5.35
N TYR A 203 8.56 -9.64 -5.05
CA TYR A 203 8.71 -8.46 -5.88
C TYR A 203 10.18 -8.00 -5.97
N LEU A 204 10.92 -7.99 -4.86
CA LEU A 204 12.35 -7.62 -4.85
C LEU A 204 13.23 -8.65 -5.58
N VAL A 205 12.94 -9.94 -5.41
CA VAL A 205 13.61 -11.01 -6.15
C VAL A 205 13.38 -10.83 -7.65
N ARG A 206 12.13 -10.57 -8.06
CA ARG A 206 11.80 -10.22 -9.45
C ARG A 206 12.56 -8.98 -9.92
N ALA A 207 12.59 -7.91 -9.11
CA ALA A 207 13.28 -6.68 -9.45
C ALA A 207 14.77 -6.91 -9.77
N VAL A 208 15.44 -7.78 -9.01
CA VAL A 208 16.82 -8.18 -9.29
C VAL A 208 16.93 -9.01 -10.57
N VAL A 209 16.02 -9.95 -10.79
CA VAL A 209 15.99 -10.78 -12.02
C VAL A 209 15.85 -9.91 -13.26
N ASP A 210 14.84 -9.05 -13.28
CA ASP A 210 14.53 -8.20 -14.43
C ASP A 210 15.59 -7.10 -14.60
N GLY A 211 16.01 -6.46 -13.51
CA GLY A 211 17.05 -5.41 -13.54
C GLY A 211 18.42 -5.93 -13.95
N ARG A 212 18.76 -7.19 -13.69
CA ARG A 212 20.00 -7.82 -14.20
C ARG A 212 19.82 -8.57 -15.51
N SER A 213 18.63 -8.48 -16.12
CA SER A 213 18.29 -9.20 -17.34
C SER A 213 18.54 -10.72 -17.26
N LEU A 214 18.40 -11.33 -16.08
CA LEU A 214 18.56 -12.76 -15.90
C LEU A 214 17.41 -13.52 -16.59
N ASP A 215 17.71 -14.63 -17.25
CA ASP A 215 16.70 -15.46 -17.91
C ASP A 215 16.06 -16.47 -16.93
N LEU A 216 15.43 -15.92 -15.88
CA LEU A 216 14.75 -16.69 -14.84
C LEU A 216 13.27 -16.28 -14.69
N PRO A 217 12.48 -16.26 -15.79
CA PRO A 217 11.09 -15.81 -15.75
C PRO A 217 10.20 -16.71 -14.87
N TRP A 218 10.67 -17.90 -14.50
CA TRP A 218 9.94 -18.89 -13.71
C TRP A 218 10.06 -18.67 -12.19
N LEU A 219 10.94 -17.78 -11.71
CA LEU A 219 11.31 -17.71 -10.29
C LEU A 219 10.19 -17.18 -9.38
N THR A 220 9.34 -16.27 -9.88
CA THR A 220 8.29 -15.65 -9.08
C THR A 220 6.97 -15.57 -9.84
N PRO A 221 5.80 -15.68 -9.18
CA PRO A 221 4.51 -15.46 -9.82
C PRO A 221 4.38 -14.07 -10.48
N ALA A 222 5.09 -13.08 -9.96
CA ALA A 222 5.14 -11.74 -10.52
C ALA A 222 5.84 -11.73 -11.90
N SER A 223 6.90 -12.54 -12.06
CA SER A 223 7.56 -12.75 -13.36
C SER A 223 6.64 -13.45 -14.38
N TRP A 224 5.74 -14.33 -13.92
CA TRP A 224 4.78 -15.01 -14.81
C TRP A 224 3.76 -14.03 -15.40
N LEU A 225 3.31 -13.03 -14.62
CA LEU A 225 2.43 -11.98 -15.13
C LEU A 225 3.11 -11.20 -16.26
N ALA A 226 4.38 -10.81 -16.10
CA ALA A 226 5.14 -10.14 -17.15
C ALA A 226 5.35 -11.05 -18.38
N ALA A 227 5.65 -12.33 -18.17
CA ALA A 227 5.89 -13.31 -19.23
C ALA A 227 4.63 -13.67 -20.06
N ALA A 228 3.43 -13.34 -19.58
CA ALA A 228 2.16 -13.63 -20.25
C ALA A 228 2.03 -12.95 -21.62
N ARG A 229 2.70 -11.80 -21.84
CA ARG A 229 2.77 -11.07 -23.12
C ARG A 229 1.41 -10.99 -23.83
N PRO A 230 0.38 -10.43 -23.18
CA PRO A 230 -1.01 -10.56 -23.61
C PRO A 230 -1.32 -9.84 -24.92
N PHE A 231 -0.52 -8.87 -25.36
CA PHE A 231 -0.68 -8.18 -26.64
C PHE A 231 0.23 -8.72 -27.74
N SER A 232 1.03 -9.75 -27.46
CA SER A 232 1.86 -10.41 -28.47
C SER A 232 1.00 -11.19 -29.47
N THR A 233 1.57 -11.43 -30.66
CA THR A 233 0.95 -12.23 -31.73
C THR A 233 0.78 -13.71 -31.34
N ALA A 234 1.71 -14.25 -30.54
CA ALA A 234 1.71 -15.63 -30.08
C ALA A 234 2.01 -15.68 -28.56
N PRO A 235 1.00 -15.39 -27.70
CA PRO A 235 1.20 -15.37 -26.26
C PRO A 235 1.51 -16.79 -25.74
N PRO A 236 2.52 -16.97 -24.88
CA PRO A 236 2.81 -18.27 -24.29
C PRO A 236 1.70 -18.69 -23.32
N ALA A 237 1.26 -19.95 -23.36
CA ALA A 237 0.23 -20.46 -22.45
C ALA A 237 0.74 -20.78 -21.03
N TRP A 238 2.04 -21.07 -20.90
CA TRP A 238 2.62 -21.55 -19.62
C TRP A 238 2.44 -20.58 -18.43
N PRO A 239 2.51 -19.23 -18.56
CA PRO A 239 2.36 -18.35 -17.40
C PRO A 239 0.94 -18.39 -16.84
N TYR A 240 -0.07 -18.48 -17.72
CA TYR A 240 -1.46 -18.65 -17.34
C TYR A 240 -1.68 -19.96 -16.58
N LEU A 241 -1.11 -21.07 -17.08
CA LEU A 241 -1.20 -22.37 -16.43
C LEU A 241 -0.48 -22.39 -15.08
N ALA A 242 0.69 -21.75 -14.97
CA ALA A 242 1.45 -21.66 -13.72
C ALA A 242 0.69 -20.85 -12.65
N LEU A 243 0.10 -19.70 -13.02
CA LEU A 243 -0.71 -18.88 -12.12
C LEU A 243 -2.01 -19.59 -11.72
N ALA A 244 -2.69 -20.24 -12.66
CA ALA A 244 -3.90 -21.02 -12.38
C ALA A 244 -3.59 -22.20 -11.44
N GLY A 245 -2.55 -22.98 -11.74
CA GLY A 245 -2.11 -24.10 -10.91
C GLY A 245 -1.73 -23.65 -9.50
N THR A 246 -0.96 -22.57 -9.36
CA THR A 246 -0.56 -22.04 -8.05
C THR A 246 -1.75 -21.52 -7.25
N THR A 247 -2.72 -20.87 -7.91
CA THR A 247 -3.98 -20.44 -7.29
C THR A 247 -4.76 -21.62 -6.72
N ILE A 248 -4.94 -22.68 -7.52
CA ILE A 248 -5.66 -23.89 -7.13
C ILE A 248 -4.94 -24.60 -5.98
N LEU A 249 -3.62 -24.77 -6.08
CA LEU A 249 -2.82 -25.43 -5.05
C LEU A 249 -2.85 -24.67 -3.72
N ALA A 250 -2.69 -23.35 -3.74
CA ALA A 250 -2.72 -22.53 -2.53
C ALA A 250 -4.13 -22.54 -1.87
N GLY A 251 -5.19 -22.42 -2.67
CA GLY A 251 -6.56 -22.50 -2.18
C GLY A 251 -6.91 -23.88 -1.60
N ALA A 252 -6.51 -24.95 -2.28
CA ALA A 252 -6.69 -26.32 -1.80
C ALA A 252 -5.89 -26.58 -0.50
N ALA A 253 -4.67 -26.07 -0.41
CA ALA A 253 -3.85 -26.16 0.80
C ALA A 253 -4.52 -25.44 1.98
N ALA A 254 -5.07 -24.23 1.76
CA ALA A 254 -5.80 -23.49 2.79
C ALA A 254 -7.02 -24.29 3.30
N LEU A 255 -7.86 -24.80 2.40
CA LEU A 255 -9.02 -25.64 2.76
C LEU A 255 -8.58 -26.92 3.49
N ARG A 256 -7.47 -27.54 3.08
CA ARG A 256 -6.94 -28.74 3.72
C ARG A 256 -6.44 -28.45 5.13
N LEU A 257 -5.76 -27.33 5.36
CA LEU A 257 -5.34 -26.92 6.71
C LEU A 257 -6.55 -26.63 7.59
N ARG A 258 -7.57 -25.92 7.07
CA ARG A 258 -8.83 -25.65 7.78
C ARG A 258 -9.53 -26.93 8.24
N SER A 259 -9.50 -27.97 7.42
CA SER A 259 -10.09 -29.28 7.74
C SER A 259 -9.39 -30.01 8.90
N ARG A 260 -8.16 -29.62 9.27
CA ARG A 260 -7.37 -30.29 10.30
C ARG A 260 -7.17 -29.45 11.56
N ARG A 261 -7.09 -28.12 11.44
CA ARG A 261 -6.82 -27.24 12.59
C ARG A 261 -8.07 -26.92 13.39
N ASP A 262 -7.88 -26.67 14.68
CA ASP A 262 -8.95 -26.19 15.55
C ASP A 262 -9.28 -24.72 15.27
N LEU A 263 -10.49 -24.33 15.68
CA LEU A 263 -10.95 -22.96 15.56
C LEU A 263 -10.11 -22.04 16.46
N GLY A 264 -9.75 -20.87 15.95
CA GLY A 264 -8.88 -19.91 16.63
C GLY A 264 -7.40 -20.29 16.63
N ALA A 265 -7.05 -21.57 16.39
CA ALA A 265 -5.66 -22.00 16.25
C ALA A 265 -5.07 -21.63 14.87
N GLY A 266 -3.75 -21.45 14.81
CA GLY A 266 -2.97 -21.49 13.58
C GLY A 266 -2.13 -22.76 13.57
N VAL A 267 -1.65 -23.19 12.41
CA VAL A 267 -0.71 -24.35 12.32
C VAL A 267 0.58 -24.07 13.09
N LEU A 268 1.08 -22.83 13.04
CA LEU A 268 2.22 -22.40 13.82
C LEU A 268 1.75 -21.95 15.21
N PRO A 269 2.12 -22.67 16.28
CA PRO A 269 1.75 -22.27 17.63
C PRO A 269 2.41 -20.93 17.99
N PRO A 270 1.73 -20.09 18.78
CA PRO A 270 2.34 -18.87 19.29
C PRO A 270 3.49 -19.26 20.22
N ARG A 271 4.61 -18.56 20.13
CA ARG A 271 5.69 -18.75 21.11
C ARG A 271 5.20 -18.26 22.46
N PRO A 272 5.26 -19.08 23.53
CA PRO A 272 4.92 -18.61 24.86
C PRO A 272 5.82 -17.43 25.21
N GLY A 273 5.22 -16.39 25.79
CA GLY A 273 5.97 -15.27 26.33
C GLY A 273 6.87 -15.72 27.50
N PRO A 274 7.86 -14.91 27.89
CA PRO A 274 8.63 -15.19 29.10
C PRO A 274 7.71 -15.25 30.32
N ALA A 275 8.01 -16.16 31.26
CA ALA A 275 7.24 -16.34 32.49
C ALA A 275 7.12 -15.04 33.32
N THR A 276 8.12 -14.16 33.19
CA THR A 276 8.12 -12.82 33.78
C THR A 276 8.17 -11.74 32.69
N GLY A 277 7.21 -10.82 32.74
CA GLY A 277 7.17 -9.67 31.83
C GLY A 277 8.31 -8.68 32.13
N ARG A 278 9.01 -8.22 31.09
CA ARG A 278 10.11 -7.23 31.20
C ARG A 278 9.65 -5.79 30.93
N ILE A 279 8.41 -5.59 30.47
CA ILE A 279 7.85 -4.28 30.12
C ILE A 279 7.28 -3.65 31.39
N ARG A 280 7.93 -2.59 31.88
CA ARG A 280 7.57 -1.91 33.14
C ARG A 280 7.07 -0.48 32.98
N THR A 281 7.16 0.09 31.78
CA THR A 281 6.77 1.49 31.53
C THR A 281 5.77 1.61 30.38
N PRO A 282 4.88 2.62 30.41
CA PRO A 282 3.96 2.93 29.31
C PRO A 282 4.68 3.11 27.97
N LEU A 283 5.85 3.76 27.99
CA LEU A 283 6.68 3.97 26.80
C LEU A 283 7.18 2.67 26.20
N ALA A 284 7.73 1.77 27.05
CA ALA A 284 8.20 0.46 26.59
C ALA A 284 7.04 -0.39 26.04
N LEU A 285 5.85 -0.30 26.63
CA LEU A 285 4.67 -1.01 26.15
C LEU A 285 4.19 -0.44 24.79
N ALA A 286 4.09 0.88 24.65
CA ALA A 286 3.70 1.53 23.40
C ALA A 286 4.70 1.23 22.28
N ALA A 287 6.00 1.26 22.57
CA ALA A 287 7.07 0.88 21.64
C ALA A 287 6.98 -0.62 21.26
N HIS A 288 6.79 -1.50 22.24
CA HIS A 288 6.68 -2.95 21.99
C HIS A 288 5.50 -3.30 21.09
N LEU A 289 4.34 -2.70 21.36
CA LEU A 289 3.13 -2.94 20.58
C LEU A 289 3.21 -2.33 19.17
N SER A 290 4.06 -1.32 18.97
CA SER A 290 4.19 -0.60 17.68
C SER A 290 5.35 -1.06 16.81
N ARG A 291 6.32 -1.78 17.39
CA ARG A 291 7.58 -2.16 16.72
C ARG A 291 7.41 -2.80 15.36
N GLY A 292 6.44 -3.72 15.21
CA GLY A 292 6.23 -4.43 13.95
C GLY A 292 5.73 -3.51 12.83
N SER A 293 4.81 -2.60 13.17
CA SER A 293 4.29 -1.63 12.21
C SER A 293 5.32 -0.55 11.87
N GLY A 294 6.04 -0.06 12.89
CA GLY A 294 7.13 0.88 12.69
C GLY A 294 8.22 0.29 11.79
N ALA A 295 8.67 -0.94 12.07
CA ALA A 295 9.63 -1.64 11.21
C ALA A 295 9.12 -1.83 9.78
N GLY A 296 7.82 -2.11 9.59
CA GLY A 296 7.21 -2.20 8.25
C GLY A 296 7.29 -0.88 7.47
N TRP A 297 6.99 0.26 8.09
CA TRP A 297 7.15 1.57 7.45
C TRP A 297 8.60 1.92 7.16
N LEU A 298 9.51 1.66 8.10
CA LEU A 298 10.93 1.90 7.89
C LEU A 298 11.47 1.07 6.74
N ALA A 299 11.11 -0.21 6.66
CA ALA A 299 11.48 -1.07 5.54
C ALA A 299 10.86 -0.60 4.22
N GLY A 300 9.59 -0.21 4.23
CA GLY A 300 8.88 0.29 3.05
C GLY A 300 9.47 1.59 2.50
N VAL A 301 9.70 2.59 3.36
CA VAL A 301 10.28 3.88 2.95
C VAL A 301 11.75 3.73 2.57
N ALA A 302 12.49 2.83 3.22
CA ALA A 302 13.88 2.54 2.84
C ALA A 302 13.96 1.87 1.47
N ALA A 303 13.13 0.85 1.22
CA ALA A 303 13.08 0.17 -0.06
C ALA A 303 12.66 1.14 -1.17
N TRP A 304 11.60 1.92 -0.94
CA TRP A 304 11.14 2.94 -1.88
C TRP A 304 12.23 3.99 -2.15
N GLY A 305 12.85 4.52 -1.09
CA GLY A 305 13.91 5.52 -1.18
C GLY A 305 15.10 5.02 -2.00
N VAL A 306 15.67 3.85 -1.67
CA VAL A 306 16.80 3.27 -2.41
C VAL A 306 16.44 3.08 -3.88
N VAL A 307 15.27 2.51 -4.18
CA VAL A 307 14.86 2.24 -5.57
C VAL A 307 14.68 3.53 -6.37
N MET A 308 14.00 4.53 -5.80
CA MET A 308 13.79 5.81 -6.48
C MET A 308 15.08 6.63 -6.59
N GLY A 309 15.96 6.52 -5.60
CA GLY A 309 17.31 7.07 -5.68
C GLY A 309 18.10 6.41 -6.81
N LEU A 310 18.07 5.09 -6.95
CA LEU A 310 18.76 4.39 -8.05
C LEU A 310 18.25 4.80 -9.44
N LEU A 311 17.00 5.25 -9.54
CA LEU A 311 16.39 5.79 -10.75
C LEU A 311 16.66 7.28 -11.00
N ALA A 312 17.33 7.97 -10.08
CA ALA A 312 17.45 9.41 -10.10
C ALA A 312 18.02 9.92 -11.43
N GLN A 313 19.04 9.25 -11.96
CA GLN A 313 19.69 9.64 -13.20
C GLN A 313 18.79 9.45 -14.43
N GLU A 314 18.08 8.32 -14.54
CA GLU A 314 17.14 8.08 -15.62
C GLU A 314 15.98 9.08 -15.57
N MET A 315 15.40 9.31 -14.39
CA MET A 315 14.34 10.29 -14.20
C MET A 315 14.81 11.70 -14.59
N ARG A 316 16.03 12.09 -14.19
CA ARG A 316 16.65 13.37 -14.58
C ARG A 316 16.75 13.50 -16.10
N SER A 317 17.21 12.44 -16.79
CA SER A 317 17.34 12.43 -18.25
C SER A 317 15.98 12.54 -18.95
N MET A 318 14.96 11.85 -18.41
CA MET A 318 13.60 11.87 -18.95
C MET A 318 12.95 13.25 -18.77
N ILE A 319 13.09 13.87 -17.60
CA ILE A 319 12.58 15.22 -17.33
C ILE A 319 13.30 16.24 -18.23
N GLY A 320 14.62 16.15 -18.34
CA GLY A 320 15.41 17.04 -19.21
C GLY A 320 15.09 16.88 -20.70
N GLY A 321 14.71 15.67 -21.13
CA GLY A 321 14.35 15.36 -22.51
C GLY A 321 12.89 15.62 -22.90
N ASN A 322 12.01 15.92 -21.93
CA ASN A 322 10.58 16.14 -22.19
C ASN A 322 10.04 17.39 -21.45
N PRO A 323 9.86 18.53 -22.16
CA PRO A 323 9.35 19.76 -21.58
C PRO A 323 7.94 19.65 -20.97
N GLU A 324 7.10 18.72 -21.43
CA GLU A 324 5.76 18.53 -20.87
C GLU A 324 5.82 17.85 -19.50
N ILE A 325 6.67 16.83 -19.35
CA ILE A 325 6.93 16.19 -18.05
C ILE A 325 7.55 17.22 -17.10
N ALA A 326 8.50 18.02 -17.58
CA ALA A 326 9.08 19.10 -16.79
C ALA A 326 8.02 20.11 -16.34
N ARG A 327 7.11 20.56 -17.22
CA ARG A 327 6.00 21.45 -16.83
C ARG A 327 5.02 20.81 -15.86
N ALA A 328 4.66 19.55 -16.05
CA ALA A 328 3.74 18.84 -15.15
C ALA A 328 4.30 18.75 -13.72
N LEU A 329 5.62 18.56 -13.58
CA LEU A 329 6.29 18.44 -12.28
C LEU A 329 6.69 19.79 -11.66
N THR A 330 7.15 20.75 -12.48
CA THR A 330 7.67 22.05 -12.02
C THR A 330 6.68 23.20 -12.14
N GLY A 331 5.54 23.00 -12.80
CA GLY A 331 4.50 24.01 -13.08
C GLY A 331 4.92 25.07 -14.13
N SER A 332 6.19 25.47 -14.18
CA SER A 332 6.70 26.48 -15.11
C SER A 332 7.51 25.91 -16.28
N GLY A 333 7.92 24.63 -16.20
CA GLY A 333 8.82 24.00 -17.17
C GLY A 333 10.27 24.50 -17.10
N SER A 334 10.58 25.38 -16.15
CA SER A 334 11.87 26.06 -16.00
C SER A 334 12.66 25.60 -14.76
N GLY A 335 12.16 24.63 -14.00
CA GLY A 335 12.85 24.07 -12.84
C GLY A 335 13.97 23.12 -13.25
N ALA A 336 15.06 23.09 -12.49
CA ALA A 336 16.10 22.09 -12.68
C ALA A 336 15.51 20.69 -12.46
N PRO A 337 15.78 19.70 -13.33
CA PRO A 337 15.31 18.33 -13.17
C PRO A 337 15.61 17.72 -11.78
N ASP A 338 16.70 18.17 -11.15
CA ASP A 338 17.12 17.76 -9.81
C ASP A 338 16.14 18.20 -8.73
N ASP A 339 15.68 19.45 -8.78
CA ASP A 339 14.78 19.98 -7.76
C ASP A 339 13.40 19.32 -7.83
N ALA A 340 12.94 18.98 -9.05
CA ALA A 340 11.69 18.24 -9.26
C ALA A 340 11.76 16.83 -8.65
N LEU A 341 12.91 16.15 -8.81
CA LEU A 341 13.13 14.82 -8.24
C LEU A 341 13.22 14.86 -6.71
N VAL A 342 13.91 15.86 -6.16
CA VAL A 342 14.00 16.08 -4.70
C VAL A 342 12.61 16.38 -4.12
N TYR A 343 11.83 17.25 -4.77
CA TYR A 343 10.46 17.56 -4.38
C TYR A 343 9.58 16.31 -4.35
N LEU A 344 9.53 15.56 -5.45
CA LEU A 344 8.73 14.34 -5.54
C LEU A 344 9.07 13.35 -4.42
N SER A 345 10.37 13.21 -4.15
CA SER A 345 10.85 12.29 -3.13
C SER A 345 10.50 12.74 -1.73
N THR A 346 10.62 14.03 -1.46
CA THR A 346 10.27 14.62 -0.17
C THR A 346 8.76 14.52 0.09
N VAL A 347 7.93 14.73 -0.94
CA VAL A 347 6.46 14.55 -0.86
C VAL A 347 6.12 13.12 -0.46
N VAL A 348 6.68 12.11 -1.13
CA VAL A 348 6.37 10.70 -0.83
C VAL A 348 6.83 10.31 0.57
N ILE A 349 8.04 10.74 0.98
CA ILE A 349 8.55 10.52 2.34
C ILE A 349 7.67 11.21 3.39
N GLY A 350 7.22 12.44 3.13
CA GLY A 350 6.31 13.19 4.01
C GLY A 350 4.93 12.52 4.14
N VAL A 351 4.37 12.04 3.03
CA VAL A 351 3.10 11.29 3.03
C VAL A 351 3.25 9.95 3.76
N ALA A 352 4.37 9.24 3.58
CA ALA A 352 4.67 8.02 4.33
C ALA A 352 4.78 8.30 5.84
N ALA A 353 5.41 9.42 6.22
CA ALA A 353 5.50 9.87 7.60
C ALA A 353 4.11 10.21 8.19
N ALA A 354 3.23 10.84 7.41
CA ALA A 354 1.84 11.05 7.81
C ALA A 354 1.08 9.71 7.95
N GLY A 355 1.32 8.76 7.05
CA GLY A 355 0.74 7.41 7.06
C GLY A 355 1.08 6.62 8.32
N VAL A 356 2.35 6.60 8.76
CA VAL A 356 2.74 5.95 10.01
C VAL A 356 2.06 6.59 11.22
N GLY A 357 1.95 7.92 11.24
CA GLY A 357 1.25 8.66 12.29
C GLY A 357 -0.23 8.27 12.39
N VAL A 358 -0.96 8.31 11.28
CA VAL A 358 -2.37 7.91 11.21
C VAL A 358 -2.54 6.44 11.60
N GLN A 359 -1.68 5.54 11.13
CA GLN A 359 -1.76 4.12 11.47
C GLN A 359 -1.54 3.87 12.97
N MET A 360 -0.60 4.59 13.59
CA MET A 360 -0.32 4.40 15.02
C MET A 360 -1.48 4.87 15.88
N VAL A 361 -2.11 6.00 15.53
CA VAL A 361 -3.34 6.45 16.20
C VAL A 361 -4.48 5.45 15.99
N GLY A 362 -4.65 4.94 14.77
CA GLY A 362 -5.61 3.88 14.46
C GLY A 362 -5.37 2.61 15.29
N ARG A 363 -4.11 2.30 15.63
CA ARG A 363 -3.80 1.19 16.54
C ARG A 363 -4.28 1.47 17.96
N LEU A 364 -4.06 2.67 18.48
CA LEU A 364 -4.60 3.05 19.80
C LEU A 364 -6.12 2.93 19.82
N ALA A 365 -6.80 3.37 18.76
CA ALA A 365 -8.24 3.20 18.60
C ALA A 365 -8.68 1.73 18.59
N ALA A 366 -7.91 0.85 17.95
CA ALA A 366 -8.18 -0.58 17.92
C ALA A 366 -7.93 -1.28 19.27
N GLU A 367 -6.90 -0.87 20.01
CA GLU A 367 -6.63 -1.37 21.37
C GLU A 367 -7.73 -0.97 22.35
N GLU A 368 -8.23 0.27 22.24
CA GLU A 368 -9.38 0.74 23.00
C GLU A 368 -10.65 -0.04 22.64
N SER A 369 -10.98 -0.13 21.34
CA SER A 369 -12.19 -0.82 20.88
C SER A 369 -12.22 -2.31 21.22
N ALA A 370 -11.05 -2.91 21.50
CA ALA A 370 -10.92 -4.30 21.91
C ALA A 370 -10.94 -4.49 23.45
N GLY A 371 -11.20 -3.43 24.23
CA GLY A 371 -11.23 -3.45 25.69
C GLY A 371 -9.85 -3.60 26.37
N ARG A 372 -8.77 -3.81 25.60
CA ARG A 372 -7.41 -4.00 26.14
C ARG A 372 -6.88 -2.74 26.81
N PHE A 373 -7.34 -1.56 26.38
CA PHE A 373 -6.95 -0.32 27.02
C PHE A 373 -7.49 -0.20 28.46
N ALA A 374 -8.69 -0.72 28.73
CA ALA A 374 -9.26 -0.73 30.08
C ALA A 374 -8.40 -1.56 31.05
N LEU A 375 -7.82 -2.68 30.58
CA LEU A 375 -6.91 -3.52 31.38
C LEU A 375 -5.61 -2.81 31.76
N VAL A 376 -5.12 -1.90 30.91
CA VAL A 376 -3.93 -1.10 31.22
C VAL A 376 -4.27 -0.04 32.28
N LEU A 377 -5.44 0.58 32.16
CA LEU A 377 -5.91 1.62 33.09
C LEU A 377 -6.40 1.09 34.43
N SER A 378 -6.72 -0.21 34.55
CA SER A 378 -6.95 -0.86 35.84
C SER A 378 -5.66 -1.08 36.64
N GLY A 379 -4.49 -0.93 36.00
CA GLY A 379 -3.19 -0.96 36.67
C GLY A 379 -2.76 0.42 37.21
N ALA A 380 -1.50 0.54 37.64
CA ALA A 380 -0.94 1.78 38.18
C ALA A 380 -0.59 2.85 37.13
N VAL A 381 -1.12 2.77 35.90
CA VAL A 381 -0.79 3.69 34.80
C VAL A 381 -1.89 4.74 34.65
N SER A 382 -1.54 6.00 34.81
CA SER A 382 -2.48 7.11 34.57
C SER A 382 -2.75 7.31 33.07
N ARG A 383 -3.97 7.75 32.73
CA ARG A 383 -4.35 8.08 31.35
C ARG A 383 -3.40 9.10 30.69
N PRO A 384 -3.01 10.22 31.35
CA PRO A 384 -2.08 11.18 30.76
C PRO A 384 -0.71 10.55 30.43
N ALA A 385 -0.18 9.71 31.33
CA ALA A 385 1.10 9.04 31.11
C ALA A 385 1.05 8.08 29.91
N TRP A 386 -0.05 7.35 29.73
CA TRP A 386 -0.25 6.48 28.57
C TRP A 386 -0.33 7.24 27.25
N VAL A 387 -1.13 8.32 27.21
CA VAL A 387 -1.29 9.13 26.00
C VAL A 387 0.03 9.82 25.64
N ALA A 388 0.74 10.38 26.61
CA ALA A 388 2.05 11.01 26.39
C ALA A 388 3.08 10.01 25.88
N ALA A 389 3.17 8.83 26.49
CA ALA A 389 4.08 7.77 26.06
C ALA A 389 3.76 7.27 24.64
N SER A 390 2.48 7.10 24.32
CA SER A 390 2.05 6.72 22.97
C SER A 390 2.40 7.80 21.96
N GLY A 391 2.11 9.08 22.27
CA GLY A 391 2.45 10.22 21.43
C GLY A 391 3.95 10.34 21.16
N ALA A 392 4.79 10.14 22.18
CA ALA A 392 6.24 10.14 22.02
C ALA A 392 6.74 9.04 21.05
N VAL A 393 6.16 7.83 21.13
CA VAL A 393 6.49 6.74 20.20
C VAL A 393 6.03 7.08 18.77
N VAL A 394 4.86 7.70 18.60
CA VAL A 394 4.39 8.12 17.26
C VAL A 394 5.32 9.19 16.68
N ALA A 395 5.68 10.21 17.46
CA ALA A 395 6.60 11.25 17.02
C ALA A 395 7.96 10.66 16.63
N ALA A 396 8.51 9.75 17.43
CA ALA A 396 9.76 9.06 17.11
C ALA A 396 9.68 8.25 15.80
N GLN A 397 8.56 7.60 15.52
CA GLN A 397 8.37 6.87 14.26
C GLN A 397 8.23 7.78 13.05
N ILE A 398 7.52 8.91 13.18
CA ILE A 398 7.44 9.94 12.12
C ILE A 398 8.86 10.41 11.76
N VAL A 399 9.65 10.81 12.76
CA VAL A 399 11.03 11.25 12.55
C VAL A 399 11.89 10.14 11.94
N ALA A 400 11.77 8.91 12.42
CA ALA A 400 12.52 7.78 11.88
C ALA A 400 12.18 7.51 10.41
N VAL A 401 10.91 7.60 10.00
CA VAL A 401 10.49 7.44 8.60
C VAL A 401 11.05 8.56 7.72
N LEU A 402 11.00 9.81 8.18
CA LEU A 402 11.57 10.95 7.46
C LEU A 402 13.08 10.77 7.24
N VAL A 403 13.83 10.45 8.31
CA VAL A 403 15.29 10.27 8.27
C VAL A 403 15.68 9.07 7.41
N VAL A 404 15.06 7.91 7.64
CA VAL A 404 15.38 6.69 6.88
C VAL A 404 15.02 6.86 5.42
N GLY A 405 13.87 7.48 5.11
CA GLY A 405 13.48 7.76 3.72
C GLY A 405 14.47 8.67 3.00
N ALA A 406 14.88 9.77 3.64
CA ALA A 406 15.84 10.71 3.07
C ALA A 406 17.22 10.08 2.87
N VAL A 407 17.72 9.33 3.88
CA VAL A 407 19.00 8.62 3.78
C VAL A 407 18.95 7.55 2.70
N ALA A 408 17.88 6.75 2.64
CA ALA A 408 17.72 5.70 1.64
C ALA A 408 17.66 6.25 0.21
N PHE A 409 16.94 7.35 0.01
CA PHE A 409 16.94 8.02 -1.29
C PHE A 409 18.31 8.57 -1.63
N GLY A 410 18.93 9.32 -0.73
CA GLY A 410 20.23 9.93 -0.95
C GLY A 410 21.32 8.90 -1.26
N THR A 411 21.31 7.75 -0.58
CA THR A 411 22.24 6.65 -0.87
C THR A 411 21.98 6.05 -2.25
N GLY A 412 20.73 5.76 -2.61
CA GLY A 412 20.37 5.27 -3.94
C GLY A 412 20.81 6.23 -5.06
N ALA A 413 20.55 7.52 -4.90
CA ALA A 413 20.91 8.55 -5.88
C ALA A 413 22.43 8.70 -6.04
N THR A 414 23.16 8.62 -4.92
CA THR A 414 24.63 8.63 -4.94
C THR A 414 25.19 7.40 -5.65
N LEU A 415 24.63 6.21 -5.41
CA LEU A 415 25.03 4.98 -6.10
C LEU A 415 24.75 5.02 -7.60
N ALA A 416 23.69 5.73 -8.02
CA ALA A 416 23.36 5.97 -9.43
C ALA A 416 24.16 7.11 -10.08
N GLY A 417 25.19 7.65 -9.41
CA GLY A 417 26.02 8.72 -9.99
C GLY A 417 25.29 10.08 -10.10
N SER A 418 24.17 10.24 -9.41
CA SER A 418 23.44 11.51 -9.28
C SER A 418 23.36 11.89 -7.80
N PRO A 419 24.46 12.33 -7.18
CA PRO A 419 24.50 12.61 -5.75
C PRO A 419 23.40 13.57 -5.35
N TRP A 420 22.61 13.18 -4.36
CA TRP A 420 21.62 14.06 -3.76
C TRP A 420 22.31 15.33 -3.26
N PRO A 421 21.80 16.54 -3.56
CA PRO A 421 22.36 17.75 -3.00
C PRO A 421 22.37 17.65 -1.48
N THR A 422 23.56 17.53 -0.88
CA THR A 422 23.75 17.58 0.58
C THR A 422 23.58 19.00 1.12
N SER A 423 23.09 19.93 0.28
CA SER A 423 22.71 21.26 0.71
C SER A 423 21.72 21.17 1.86
N THR A 424 21.89 22.06 2.82
CA THR A 424 20.99 22.25 3.96
C THR A 424 19.52 22.40 3.56
N SER A 425 19.23 22.77 2.30
CA SER A 425 17.90 22.87 1.72
C SER A 425 17.15 21.53 1.60
N ALA A 426 17.81 20.42 1.25
CA ALA A 426 17.12 19.15 1.03
C ALA A 426 16.77 18.44 2.35
N ALA A 427 17.69 18.45 3.32
CA ALA A 427 17.40 17.98 4.68
C ALA A 427 16.37 18.87 5.38
N GLY A 428 16.44 20.19 5.16
CA GLY A 428 15.45 21.15 5.64
C GLY A 428 14.06 20.90 5.06
N ALA A 429 13.96 20.59 3.76
CA ALA A 429 12.70 20.26 3.11
C ALA A 429 12.03 19.05 3.78
N VAL A 430 12.75 17.94 3.97
CA VAL A 430 12.21 16.73 4.63
C VAL A 430 11.67 17.03 6.03
N LEU A 431 12.37 17.85 6.82
CA LEU A 431 11.92 18.25 8.15
C LEU A 431 10.64 19.12 8.10
N VAL A 432 10.54 20.03 7.13
CA VAL A 432 9.36 20.87 6.93
C VAL A 432 8.14 20.03 6.54
N TYR A 433 8.28 19.04 5.67
CA TYR A 433 7.22 18.08 5.38
C TYR A 433 6.81 17.24 6.61
N GLY A 434 7.73 17.06 7.57
CA GLY A 434 7.43 16.50 8.88
C GLY A 434 6.41 17.29 9.69
N ALA A 435 6.34 18.62 9.52
CA ALA A 435 5.32 19.45 10.16
C ALA A 435 3.91 19.10 9.64
N ALA A 436 3.76 18.88 8.33
CA ALA A 436 2.49 18.43 7.78
C ALA A 436 2.11 17.02 8.23
N ALA A 437 3.08 16.10 8.34
CA ALA A 437 2.84 14.77 8.91
C ALA A 437 2.36 14.84 10.36
N ALA A 438 2.96 15.73 11.17
CA ALA A 438 2.54 15.98 12.55
C ALA A 438 1.12 16.56 12.62
N LEU A 439 0.77 17.51 11.73
CA LEU A 439 -0.58 18.06 11.64
C LEU A 439 -1.61 16.97 11.31
N ILE A 440 -1.37 16.17 10.27
CA ILE A 440 -2.28 15.07 9.89
C ILE A 440 -2.44 14.07 11.03
N THR A 441 -1.36 13.76 11.73
CA THR A 441 -1.37 12.87 12.91
C THR A 441 -2.17 13.48 14.07
N SER A 442 -2.07 14.80 14.28
CA SER A 442 -2.84 15.51 15.30
C SER A 442 -4.34 15.50 14.99
N VAL A 443 -4.73 15.58 13.71
CA VAL A 443 -6.12 15.40 13.28
C VAL A 443 -6.60 13.97 13.54
N ALA A 444 -5.78 12.95 13.26
CA ALA A 444 -6.11 11.57 13.59
C ALA A 444 -6.31 11.38 15.09
N LEU A 445 -5.43 11.95 15.92
CA LEU A 445 -5.52 11.89 17.38
C LEU A 445 -6.78 12.58 17.89
N ALA A 446 -7.09 13.76 17.36
CA ALA A 446 -8.34 14.47 17.59
C ALA A 446 -9.53 13.56 17.29
N LEU A 447 -9.66 13.05 16.06
CA LEU A 447 -10.77 12.16 15.66
C LEU A 447 -10.91 10.94 16.57
N PHE A 448 -9.78 10.29 16.91
CA PHE A 448 -9.74 9.20 17.88
C PHE A 448 -10.24 9.63 19.26
N ALA A 449 -9.85 10.82 19.74
CA ALA A 449 -10.29 11.35 21.02
C ALA A 449 -11.80 11.63 21.08
N TRP A 450 -12.50 11.83 19.95
CA TRP A 450 -13.96 11.85 19.94
C TRP A 450 -14.58 10.46 19.85
N SER A 451 -14.04 9.59 19.01
CA SER A 451 -14.53 8.22 18.87
C SER A 451 -13.48 7.32 18.20
N PRO A 452 -13.20 6.12 18.74
CA PRO A 452 -12.31 5.15 18.09
C PRO A 452 -12.69 4.83 16.65
N ARG A 453 -13.98 4.84 16.32
CA ARG A 453 -14.49 4.55 14.97
C ARG A 453 -14.13 5.63 13.94
N ARG A 454 -13.92 6.87 14.38
CA ARG A 454 -13.61 8.02 13.50
C ARG A 454 -12.13 8.10 13.14
N ALA A 455 -11.25 7.43 13.87
CA ALA A 455 -9.80 7.44 13.62
C ALA A 455 -9.46 7.01 12.18
N ALA A 456 -10.23 6.10 11.60
CA ALA A 456 -10.03 5.63 10.23
C ALA A 456 -10.25 6.72 9.17
N LEU A 457 -11.08 7.74 9.45
CA LEU A 457 -11.35 8.84 8.50
C LEU A 457 -10.09 9.68 8.22
N ALA A 458 -9.12 9.67 9.14
CA ALA A 458 -7.88 10.41 8.97
C ALA A 458 -7.03 9.92 7.79
N TRP A 459 -7.25 8.69 7.30
CA TRP A 459 -6.59 8.18 6.09
C TRP A 459 -6.94 8.96 4.82
N ALA A 460 -8.06 9.68 4.80
CA ALA A 460 -8.40 10.56 3.70
C ALA A 460 -7.35 11.68 3.51
N LEU A 461 -6.74 12.17 4.59
CA LEU A 461 -5.79 13.28 4.54
C LEU A 461 -4.46 12.96 3.83
N PRO A 462 -3.70 11.91 4.18
CA PRO A 462 -2.47 11.59 3.46
C PRO A 462 -2.73 11.22 1.99
N VAL A 463 -3.86 10.54 1.70
CA VAL A 463 -4.27 10.24 0.31
C VAL A 463 -4.58 11.51 -0.45
N TRP A 464 -5.37 12.41 0.13
CA TRP A 464 -5.70 13.70 -0.47
C TRP A 464 -4.46 14.57 -0.67
N ALA A 465 -3.57 14.63 0.32
CA ALA A 465 -2.33 15.38 0.23
C ALA A 465 -1.44 14.89 -0.93
N LEU A 466 -1.34 13.58 -1.11
CA LEU A 466 -0.62 12.98 -2.23
C LEU A 466 -1.28 13.29 -3.58
N LEU A 467 -2.62 13.21 -3.66
CA LEU A 467 -3.36 13.56 -4.87
C LEU A 467 -3.16 15.03 -5.26
N VAL A 468 -3.24 15.95 -4.31
CA VAL A 468 -3.00 17.37 -4.58
C VAL A 468 -1.55 17.59 -5.00
N ALA A 469 -0.57 17.00 -4.30
CA ALA A 469 0.84 17.19 -4.62
C ALA A 469 1.24 16.68 -6.01
N LEU A 470 0.63 15.58 -6.48
CA LEU A 470 1.02 14.94 -7.74
C LEU A 470 0.11 15.27 -8.93
N LEU A 471 -1.18 15.50 -8.69
CA LEU A 471 -2.19 15.58 -9.75
C LEU A 471 -2.89 16.94 -9.82
N ALA A 472 -2.71 17.86 -8.86
CA ALA A 472 -3.46 19.12 -8.88
C ALA A 472 -3.28 19.93 -10.16
N GLU A 473 -2.06 19.99 -10.68
CA GLU A 473 -1.74 20.71 -11.91
C GLU A 473 -2.27 19.97 -13.14
N THR A 474 -2.02 18.66 -13.22
CA THR A 474 -2.49 17.79 -14.30
C THR A 474 -4.02 17.81 -14.45
N LEU A 475 -4.74 17.79 -13.32
CA LEU A 475 -6.20 17.86 -13.28
C LEU A 475 -6.74 19.29 -13.32
N ARG A 476 -5.86 20.30 -13.42
CA ARG A 476 -6.21 21.73 -13.42
C ARG A 476 -7.17 22.09 -12.29
N MET A 477 -6.90 21.59 -11.08
CA MET A 477 -7.78 21.76 -9.93
C MET A 477 -7.96 23.25 -9.59
N PRO A 478 -9.15 23.69 -9.16
CA PRO A 478 -9.34 25.07 -8.71
C PRO A 478 -8.56 25.34 -7.43
N GLN A 479 -8.08 26.58 -7.24
CA GLN A 479 -7.16 26.94 -6.15
C GLN A 479 -7.71 26.60 -4.76
N TRP A 480 -8.99 26.89 -4.50
CA TRP A 480 -9.65 26.58 -3.22
C TRP A 480 -9.55 25.10 -2.84
N LEU A 481 -9.49 24.21 -3.83
CA LEU A 481 -9.38 22.77 -3.61
C LEU A 481 -7.93 22.39 -3.26
N ARG A 482 -6.94 23.02 -3.91
CA ARG A 482 -5.50 22.85 -3.59
C ARG A 482 -5.19 23.36 -2.18
N ASP A 483 -5.79 24.48 -1.79
CA ASP A 483 -5.64 25.14 -0.49
C ASP A 483 -6.16 24.30 0.69
N THR A 484 -6.82 23.17 0.44
CA THR A 484 -7.21 22.23 1.51
C THR A 484 -6.10 21.28 1.93
N SER A 485 -5.02 21.17 1.14
CA SER A 485 -3.90 20.26 1.43
C SER A 485 -2.83 20.94 2.28
N PRO A 486 -2.48 20.39 3.47
CA PRO A 486 -1.37 20.91 4.27
C PRO A 486 -0.02 20.88 3.55
N LEU A 487 0.17 19.95 2.61
CA LEU A 487 1.40 19.88 1.82
C LEU A 487 1.48 21.02 0.80
N HIS A 488 0.33 21.54 0.34
CA HIS A 488 0.31 22.67 -0.59
C HIS A 488 0.77 23.97 0.08
N TRP A 489 0.38 24.18 1.34
CA TRP A 489 0.77 25.38 2.11
C TRP A 489 2.27 25.51 2.33
N LEU A 490 2.99 24.39 2.35
CA LEU A 490 4.45 24.37 2.51
C LEU A 490 5.20 24.76 1.24
N GLY A 491 4.51 24.87 0.10
CA GLY A 491 5.12 25.07 -1.21
C GLY A 491 5.90 23.84 -1.69
N ARG A 492 6.51 23.97 -2.86
CA ARG A 492 7.24 22.89 -3.51
C ARG A 492 8.72 22.95 -3.14
N LEU A 493 9.05 22.62 -1.91
CA LEU A 493 10.45 22.62 -1.46
C LEU A 493 11.25 21.49 -2.16
N PRO A 494 12.50 21.74 -2.62
CA PRO A 494 13.27 22.98 -2.47
C PRO A 494 13.12 23.99 -3.63
N MET A 495 12.19 23.78 -4.58
CA MET A 495 11.97 24.68 -5.73
C MET A 495 11.44 26.06 -5.31
N ASP A 496 10.55 26.10 -4.31
CA ASP A 496 10.02 27.34 -3.75
C ASP A 496 10.80 27.74 -2.48
N SER A 497 10.79 29.03 -2.12
CA SER A 497 11.30 29.47 -0.82
C SER A 497 10.35 29.03 0.30
N LEU A 498 10.91 28.60 1.44
CA LEU A 498 10.12 28.28 2.63
C LEU A 498 9.26 29.48 3.04
N ASP A 499 7.95 29.27 3.17
CA ASP A 499 7.05 30.22 3.81
C ASP A 499 7.07 30.00 5.34
N PRO A 500 7.71 30.88 6.13
CA PRO A 500 7.78 30.74 7.57
C PRO A 500 6.40 30.93 8.24
N VAL A 501 5.50 31.72 7.64
CA VAL A 501 4.17 31.99 8.19
C VAL A 501 3.31 30.74 8.05
N ALA A 502 3.26 30.15 6.85
CA ALA A 502 2.53 28.90 6.62
C ALA A 502 3.03 27.77 7.54
N THR A 503 4.35 27.64 7.67
CA THR A 503 4.97 26.65 8.57
C THR A 503 4.59 26.89 10.04
N ALA A 504 4.62 28.14 10.50
CA ALA A 504 4.22 28.49 11.86
C ALA A 504 2.73 28.21 12.13
N VAL A 505 1.84 28.47 11.16
CA VAL A 505 0.40 28.16 11.25
C VAL A 505 0.17 26.65 11.36
N ILE A 506 0.87 25.84 10.57
CA ILE A 506 0.80 24.37 10.64
C ILE A 506 1.22 23.87 12.02
N LEU A 507 2.34 24.37 12.56
CA LEU A 507 2.84 23.98 13.88
C LEU A 507 1.89 24.42 15.00
N ALA A 508 1.40 25.65 14.97
CA ALA A 508 0.43 26.15 15.94
C ALA A 508 -0.87 25.33 15.94
N THR A 509 -1.40 25.02 14.76
CA THR A 509 -2.59 24.18 14.58
C THR A 509 -2.34 22.76 15.11
N THR A 510 -1.16 22.20 14.84
CA THR A 510 -0.75 20.89 15.36
C THR A 510 -0.77 20.88 16.89
N LEU A 511 -0.16 21.88 17.54
CA LEU A 511 -0.13 21.99 19.00
C LEU A 511 -1.54 22.12 19.59
N ALA A 512 -2.40 22.93 18.97
CA ALA A 512 -3.79 23.11 19.41
C ALA A 512 -4.59 21.78 19.33
N LEU A 513 -4.48 21.05 18.22
CA LEU A 513 -5.15 19.76 18.03
C LEU A 513 -4.61 18.68 18.96
N LEU A 514 -3.29 18.65 19.19
CA LEU A 514 -2.67 17.74 20.16
C LEU A 514 -3.17 18.02 21.58
N ALA A 515 -3.21 19.29 22.01
CA ALA A 515 -3.71 19.67 23.32
C ALA A 515 -5.19 19.31 23.49
N LEU A 516 -6.01 19.54 22.46
CA LEU A 516 -7.43 19.21 22.46
C LEU A 516 -7.67 17.69 22.52
N GLY A 517 -6.96 16.92 21.68
CA GLY A 517 -7.01 15.47 21.68
C GLY A 517 -6.54 14.88 23.02
N PHE A 518 -5.42 15.36 23.54
CA PHE A 518 -4.89 14.96 24.84
C PHE A 518 -5.89 15.20 25.98
N ARG A 519 -6.40 16.43 26.11
CA ARG A 519 -7.38 16.79 27.14
C ARG A 519 -8.65 15.94 27.03
N ARG A 520 -9.11 15.66 25.81
CA ARG A 520 -10.32 14.86 25.62
C ARG A 520 -10.08 13.40 26.01
N LEU A 521 -8.92 12.83 25.67
CA LEU A 521 -8.54 11.45 26.05
C LEU A 521 -8.38 11.27 27.56
N THR A 522 -7.98 12.30 28.29
CA THR A 522 -7.84 12.20 29.75
C THR A 522 -9.19 12.24 30.46
N VAL A 523 -10.15 13.02 29.96
CA VAL A 523 -11.46 13.25 30.60
C VAL A 523 -12.55 12.29 30.13
N ARG A 524 -12.51 11.80 28.88
CA ARG A 524 -13.59 10.96 28.34
C ARG A 524 -13.59 9.54 28.91
N ASP A 525 -14.75 8.90 28.89
CA ASP A 525 -14.83 7.47 29.15
C ASP A 525 -14.21 6.67 28.02
N VAL A 526 -13.63 5.53 28.40
CA VAL A 526 -13.00 4.58 27.49
C VAL A 526 -14.12 3.77 26.85
N ALA A 527 -14.10 3.62 25.52
CA ALA A 527 -15.05 2.76 24.85
C ALA A 527 -14.71 1.29 25.17
N GLY A 528 -15.55 0.62 25.94
CA GLY A 528 -15.37 -0.78 26.34
C GLY A 528 -16.29 -1.16 27.46
#